data_AF-A0A7J9JSZ9-F1
#
_entry.id   AF-A0A7J9JSZ9-F1
#
_cell.length_a   1.000
_cell.length_b   1.000
_cell.length_c   1.000
_cell.angle_alpha   90.00
_cell.angle_beta   90.00
_cell.angle_gamma   90.00
#
_symmetry.space_group_name_H-M   'P 1'
#
loop_
_entity.id
_entity.type
_entity.pdbx_description
1 polymer ?
#
loop_
_entity_poly.entity_id
_entity_poly.type
_entity_poly.pdbx_seq_one_letter_code
_entity_poly.pdbx_strand_id
1 'polypeptide(L)'
;MSNNKSQSQSCGWKIIQGREKIHPNNGSGSECIWFQLPAQLQILIFQHLPTLADQINFLTATKIWRSLIHPLEWRVNKEGVPYKYPWLLFPQGGEKGTRYNLYDPLTNLTHSISIPESEECEVRFSNKGWLLLTKPPTSIFFFEHFTRTRIQVPDLLQMEAVDGFCFSGTPTSPNWKIFGIRHLQQRVINVWYLGQGDSNWIKITVHSATFPHPSFTNPVSDGNSLYYLRENGSVICFELFTDDEGDTHIGWHIECSASRYFRKSRQRFLIWYEEELIWVFVDQGRGTHVVKLDKRVGQWVPLNRLEKEITYLSQTTSGSTRKGTEHKKHSSNVHVS
;
A
#
# COMPACT_ATOMS: atom_id res chain seq x y z
N MET A 1 0.44 -42.21 53.05
CA MET A 1 0.08 -43.15 51.96
C MET A 1 -1.19 -42.59 51.31
N SER A 2 -1.33 -42.31 50.03
CA SER A 2 -0.46 -42.22 48.84
C SER A 2 -1.40 -41.81 47.70
N ASN A 3 -0.98 -40.91 46.81
CA ASN A 3 -1.23 -40.89 45.34
C ASN A 3 -2.70 -40.97 44.82
N ASN A 4 -3.16 -40.25 43.79
CA ASN A 4 -2.54 -39.69 42.60
C ASN A 4 -3.50 -38.64 42.00
N LYS A 5 -3.00 -37.46 41.63
CA LYS A 5 -3.61 -36.63 40.57
C LYS A 5 -2.74 -36.77 39.32
N SER A 6 -3.30 -37.35 38.27
CA SER A 6 -2.68 -37.44 36.95
C SER A 6 -2.74 -36.09 36.25
N GLN A 7 -1.59 -35.70 35.72
CA GLN A 7 -1.35 -34.54 34.86
C GLN A 7 -2.06 -34.66 33.51
N SER A 8 -2.59 -33.56 33.00
CA SER A 8 -2.57 -33.29 31.55
C SER A 8 -1.93 -31.91 31.35
N GLN A 9 -0.77 -31.91 30.70
CA GLN A 9 0.03 -30.73 30.38
C GLN A 9 -0.69 -29.84 29.36
N SER A 10 -0.98 -28.59 29.72
CA SER A 10 -1.17 -27.52 28.74
C SER A 10 0.15 -26.78 28.58
N CYS A 11 0.73 -26.82 27.38
CA CYS A 11 1.85 -25.96 26.98
C CYS A 11 1.39 -24.50 26.97
N GLY A 12 1.52 -23.83 28.12
CA GLY A 12 1.36 -22.39 28.24
C GLY A 12 2.66 -21.70 27.86
N TRP A 13 2.63 -20.87 26.81
CA TRP A 13 3.69 -19.93 26.51
C TRP A 13 3.78 -18.91 27.66
N LYS A 14 4.84 -18.96 28.46
CA LYS A 14 5.16 -17.89 29.41
C LYS A 14 5.73 -16.71 28.62
N ILE A 15 5.01 -15.60 28.62
CA ILE A 15 5.53 -14.29 28.19
C ILE A 15 6.66 -13.92 29.13
N ILE A 16 7.91 -13.94 28.63
CA ILE A 16 9.04 -13.36 29.36
C ILE A 16 8.92 -11.85 29.19
N GLN A 17 8.31 -11.17 30.16
CA GLN A 17 8.48 -9.72 30.32
C GLN A 17 9.90 -9.46 30.86
N GLY A 18 10.88 -9.49 29.96
CA GLY A 18 12.25 -9.07 30.23
C GLY A 18 12.39 -7.58 29.96
N ARG A 19 11.98 -6.73 30.92
CA ARG A 19 12.51 -5.36 31.01
C ARG A 19 13.75 -5.42 31.92
N GLU A 20 14.83 -6.01 31.44
CA GLU A 20 16.13 -5.80 32.08
C GLU A 20 16.61 -4.39 31.73
N LYS A 21 16.49 -3.49 32.71
CA LYS A 21 17.32 -2.28 32.72
C LYS A 21 18.76 -2.75 32.85
N ILE A 22 19.52 -2.65 31.77
CA ILE A 22 20.98 -2.78 31.82
C ILE A 22 21.48 -1.63 32.68
N HIS A 23 21.83 -1.91 33.93
CA HIS A 23 22.67 -0.99 34.71
C HIS A 23 24.04 -0.94 34.04
N PRO A 24 24.61 0.26 33.79
CA PRO A 24 25.97 0.36 33.30
C PRO A 24 26.89 -0.15 34.41
N ASN A 25 27.46 -1.33 34.19
CA ASN A 25 28.49 -1.87 35.05
C ASN A 25 29.73 -0.98 34.85
N ASN A 26 30.30 -0.45 35.93
CA ASN A 26 31.53 0.35 35.93
C ASN A 26 32.75 -0.54 35.60
N GLY A 27 32.85 -0.99 34.36
CA GLY A 27 33.99 -1.65 33.77
C GLY A 27 34.14 -1.18 32.34
N SER A 28 35.37 -0.79 31.95
CA SER A 28 35.76 -0.22 30.65
C SER A 28 34.87 -0.68 29.49
N GLY A 29 33.97 0.21 29.05
CA GLY A 29 32.97 -0.06 28.03
C GLY A 29 33.62 -0.43 26.71
N SER A 30 33.64 -1.72 26.42
CA SER A 30 33.92 -2.19 25.06
C SER A 30 32.70 -1.83 24.22
N GLU A 31 32.79 -0.73 23.47
CA GLU A 31 31.80 -0.43 22.44
C GLU A 31 31.64 -1.67 21.54
N CYS A 32 30.40 -2.04 21.29
CA CYS A 32 30.08 -3.24 20.53
C CYS A 32 30.72 -3.14 19.13
N ILE A 33 31.60 -4.09 18.80
CA ILE A 33 32.39 -4.14 17.55
C ILE A 33 31.55 -3.94 16.28
N TRP A 34 30.28 -4.34 16.33
CA TRP A 34 29.34 -4.22 15.23
C TRP A 34 29.03 -2.76 14.84
N PHE A 35 29.08 -1.82 15.80
CA PHE A 35 28.89 -0.40 15.54
C PHE A 35 30.16 0.32 15.10
N GLN A 36 31.32 -0.34 15.21
CA GLN A 36 32.63 0.19 14.81
C GLN A 36 32.97 -0.13 13.35
N LEU A 37 32.20 -1.01 12.69
CA LEU A 37 32.37 -1.30 11.27
C LEU A 37 32.11 -0.04 10.43
N PRO A 38 32.87 0.21 9.34
CA PRO A 38 32.53 1.25 8.38
C PRO A 38 31.10 1.10 7.85
N ALA A 39 30.41 2.22 7.62
CA ALA A 39 29.03 2.27 7.11
C ALA A 39 28.82 1.36 5.88
N GLN A 40 29.78 1.33 4.96
CA GLN A 40 29.75 0.50 3.76
C GLN A 40 29.67 -1.01 4.06
N LEU A 41 30.41 -1.49 5.08
CA LEU A 41 30.37 -2.90 5.47
C LEU A 41 29.05 -3.25 6.17
N GLN A 42 28.51 -2.34 6.97
CA GLN A 42 27.21 -2.53 7.61
C GLN A 42 26.08 -2.61 6.56
N ILE A 43 26.10 -1.75 5.54
CA ILE A 43 25.18 -1.82 4.39
C ILE A 43 25.34 -3.14 3.64
N LEU A 44 26.58 -3.58 3.42
CA LEU A 44 26.85 -4.84 2.73
C LEU A 44 26.32 -6.05 3.51
N ILE A 45 26.47 -6.07 4.84
CA ILE A 45 25.89 -7.10 5.72
C ILE A 45 24.37 -7.12 5.54
N PHE A 46 23.71 -5.96 5.64
CA PHE A 46 22.26 -5.85 5.45
C PHE A 46 21.80 -6.43 4.12
N GLN A 47 22.49 -6.09 3.02
CA GLN A 47 22.20 -6.60 1.68
C GLN A 47 22.41 -8.11 1.51
N HIS A 48 23.13 -8.75 2.42
CA HIS A 48 23.40 -10.18 2.44
C HIS A 48 22.58 -10.95 3.46
N LEU A 49 21.71 -10.28 4.22
CA LEU A 49 20.82 -10.97 5.15
C LEU A 49 19.85 -11.86 4.36
N PRO A 50 19.83 -13.18 4.66
CA PRO A 50 19.19 -14.18 3.80
C PRO A 50 17.67 -14.12 3.87
N THR A 51 17.14 -13.62 4.98
CA THR A 51 15.69 -13.46 5.16
C THR A 51 15.36 -12.01 5.47
N LEU A 52 14.17 -11.59 5.07
CA LEU A 52 13.68 -10.26 5.45
C LEU A 52 13.33 -10.20 6.94
N ALA A 53 13.05 -11.32 7.61
CA ALA A 53 12.99 -11.34 9.08
C ALA A 53 14.34 -10.88 9.69
N ASP A 54 15.46 -11.33 9.14
CA ASP A 54 16.79 -10.88 9.57
C ASP A 54 17.02 -9.40 9.25
N GLN A 55 16.57 -8.93 8.08
CA GLN A 55 16.65 -7.52 7.71
C GLN A 55 15.80 -6.63 8.63
N ILE A 56 14.60 -7.07 9.02
CA ILE A 56 13.76 -6.40 10.01
C ILE A 56 14.44 -6.37 11.36
N ASN A 57 14.98 -7.51 11.80
CA ASN A 57 15.69 -7.60 13.07
C ASN A 57 16.93 -6.67 13.07
N PHE A 58 17.62 -6.59 11.94
CA PHE A 58 18.74 -5.66 11.75
C PHE A 58 18.27 -4.21 11.85
N LEU A 59 17.23 -3.81 11.12
CA LEU A 59 16.72 -2.44 11.17
C LEU A 59 16.09 -2.12 12.54
N THR A 60 15.50 -3.08 13.24
CA THR A 60 14.90 -2.82 14.56
C THR A 60 15.94 -2.74 15.68
N ALA A 61 17.13 -3.32 15.52
CA ALA A 61 18.14 -3.39 16.57
C ALA A 61 18.66 -2.01 17.00
N THR A 62 18.98 -1.09 16.07
CA THR A 62 19.51 0.25 16.42
C THR A 62 19.06 1.39 15.50
N LYS A 63 19.20 2.64 15.97
CA LYS A 63 18.97 3.84 15.14
C LYS A 63 20.05 4.01 14.07
N ILE A 64 21.30 3.63 14.37
CA ILE A 64 22.44 3.75 13.44
C ILE A 64 22.18 2.90 12.19
N TRP A 65 21.84 1.63 12.37
CA TRP A 65 21.55 0.72 11.27
C TRP A 65 20.35 1.16 10.43
N ARG A 66 19.32 1.73 11.07
CA ARG A 66 18.20 2.35 10.33
C ARG A 66 18.64 3.52 9.48
N SER A 67 19.47 4.40 10.02
CA SER A 67 19.91 5.59 9.27
C SER A 67 20.89 5.29 8.13
N LEU A 68 21.52 4.11 8.13
CA LEU A 68 22.41 3.71 7.05
C LEU A 68 21.68 3.33 5.77
N ILE A 69 20.37 3.07 5.86
CA ILE A 69 19.59 2.47 4.79
C ILE A 69 18.44 3.43 4.47
N HIS A 70 18.75 4.49 3.72
CA HIS A 70 17.78 5.49 3.27
C HIS A 70 17.83 5.66 1.74
N PRO A 71 16.68 5.93 1.11
CA PRO A 71 15.45 5.16 1.21
C PRO A 71 15.68 3.77 0.59
N LEU A 72 15.05 2.73 1.14
CA LEU A 72 14.86 1.49 0.38
C LEU A 72 13.95 1.83 -0.82
N GLU A 73 14.55 2.26 -1.93
CA GLU A 73 14.03 1.74 -3.19
C GLU A 73 14.22 0.24 -3.05
N TRP A 74 13.12 -0.51 -2.95
CA TRP A 74 13.09 -1.98 -2.92
C TRP A 74 13.61 -2.54 -4.26
N ARG A 75 14.83 -2.14 -4.63
CA ARG A 75 15.55 -2.64 -5.76
C ARG A 75 16.10 -3.98 -5.31
N VAL A 76 15.59 -4.99 -6.01
CA VAL A 76 16.40 -5.94 -6.72
C VAL A 76 17.53 -6.56 -5.89
N ASN A 77 17.34 -7.82 -5.49
CA ASN A 77 18.42 -8.64 -4.92
C ASN A 77 19.65 -8.66 -5.87
N LYS A 78 20.79 -9.18 -5.40
CA LYS A 78 22.05 -9.20 -6.18
C LYS A 78 21.95 -9.88 -7.55
N GLU A 79 20.89 -10.63 -7.80
CA GLU A 79 20.62 -11.37 -9.04
C GLU A 79 19.82 -10.57 -10.08
N GLY A 80 19.50 -9.31 -9.82
CA GLY A 80 18.67 -8.56 -10.76
C GLY A 80 17.17 -8.85 -10.57
N VAL A 81 16.77 -9.56 -9.51
CA VAL A 81 15.36 -9.90 -9.23
C VAL A 81 14.79 -8.96 -8.16
N PRO A 82 13.77 -8.13 -8.46
CA PRO A 82 12.99 -7.43 -7.43
C PRO A 82 12.59 -8.42 -6.32
N TYR A 83 12.26 -7.93 -5.12
CA TYR A 83 11.44 -8.74 -4.21
C TYR A 83 10.25 -9.24 -5.03
N LYS A 84 10.28 -10.53 -5.37
CA LYS A 84 9.54 -11.09 -6.53
C LYS A 84 8.03 -10.90 -6.37
N TYR A 85 7.60 -10.72 -5.13
CA TYR A 85 6.23 -10.50 -4.71
C TYR A 85 6.19 -9.44 -3.60
N PRO A 86 5.23 -8.49 -3.64
CA PRO A 86 5.02 -7.56 -2.54
C PRO A 86 4.56 -8.29 -1.28
N TRP A 87 4.91 -7.71 -0.14
CA TRP A 87 4.46 -8.15 1.16
C TRP A 87 3.13 -7.49 1.52
N LEU A 88 2.26 -8.25 2.17
CA LEU A 88 0.92 -7.78 2.49
C LEU A 88 0.86 -7.29 3.93
N LEU A 89 0.51 -6.02 4.09
CA LEU A 89 0.31 -5.39 5.38
C LEU A 89 -1.19 -5.33 5.70
N PHE A 90 -1.59 -5.86 6.86
CA PHE A 90 -2.98 -5.82 7.33
C PHE A 90 -3.04 -5.56 8.83
N PRO A 91 -4.01 -4.76 9.31
CA PRO A 91 -4.09 -4.39 10.72
C PRO A 91 -4.44 -5.58 11.63
N GLN A 92 -3.85 -5.62 12.82
CA GLN A 92 -4.14 -6.60 13.87
C GLN A 92 -5.09 -5.97 14.89
N GLY A 93 -6.39 -6.24 14.77
CA GLY A 93 -7.42 -5.77 15.73
C GLY A 93 -8.25 -4.56 15.29
N GLY A 94 -8.34 -4.29 13.99
CA GLY A 94 -9.13 -3.20 13.41
C GLY A 94 -8.28 -2.03 12.89
N GLU A 95 -8.90 -1.10 12.19
CA GLU A 95 -8.22 -0.09 11.36
C GLU A 95 -7.41 0.96 12.14
N LYS A 96 -7.68 1.14 13.44
CA LYS A 96 -7.10 2.21 14.28
C LYS A 96 -6.04 1.71 15.28
N GLY A 97 -5.37 0.61 14.94
CA GLY A 97 -4.35 -0.02 15.77
C GLY A 97 -2.92 0.35 15.41
N THR A 98 -2.01 0.11 16.35
CA THR A 98 -0.55 0.23 16.13
C THR A 98 0.10 -1.10 15.78
N ARG A 99 -0.68 -2.18 15.65
CA ARG A 99 -0.19 -3.53 15.36
C ARG A 99 -0.66 -3.97 13.99
N TYR A 100 0.26 -4.49 13.21
CA TYR A 100 0.00 -5.00 11.87
C TYR A 100 0.63 -6.36 11.70
N ASN A 101 0.06 -7.13 10.78
CA ASN A 101 0.65 -8.35 10.29
C ASN A 101 1.23 -8.07 8.90
N LEU A 102 2.45 -8.53 8.72
CA LEU A 102 3.20 -8.46 7.48
C LEU A 102 3.35 -9.89 6.95
N TYR A 103 2.58 -10.21 5.92
CA TYR A 103 2.58 -11.53 5.31
C TYR A 103 3.52 -11.58 4.12
N ASP A 104 4.42 -12.55 4.15
CA ASP A 104 5.30 -12.89 3.06
C ASP A 104 4.70 -14.06 2.25
N PRO A 105 4.22 -13.81 1.01
CA PRO A 105 3.65 -14.86 0.18
C PRO A 105 4.67 -15.90 -0.28
N LEU A 106 5.99 -15.63 -0.20
CA LEU A 106 7.03 -16.60 -0.59
C LEU A 106 7.27 -17.64 0.49
N THR A 107 7.45 -17.20 1.73
CA THR A 107 7.73 -18.08 2.87
C THR A 107 6.47 -18.59 3.55
N ASN A 108 5.30 -18.00 3.22
CA ASN A 108 4.03 -18.24 3.90
C ASN A 108 4.11 -17.95 5.40
N LEU A 109 4.95 -16.98 5.78
CA LEU A 109 5.12 -16.51 7.15
C LEU A 109 4.41 -15.18 7.36
N THR A 110 3.87 -15.01 8.56
CA THR A 110 3.26 -13.77 9.00
C THR A 110 4.05 -13.24 10.18
N HIS A 111 4.60 -12.03 10.03
CA HIS A 111 5.31 -11.33 11.09
C HIS A 111 4.41 -10.26 11.70
N SER A 112 4.22 -10.27 13.01
CA SER A 112 3.56 -9.17 13.68
C SER A 112 4.56 -8.03 13.89
N ILE A 113 4.24 -6.86 13.35
CA ILE A 113 5.00 -5.63 13.52
C ILE A 113 4.19 -4.60 14.30
N SER A 114 4.88 -3.67 14.94
CA SER A 114 4.25 -2.51 15.55
C SER A 114 4.69 -1.25 14.83
N ILE A 115 3.71 -0.44 14.44
CA ILE A 115 3.86 0.90 13.89
C ILE A 115 3.21 1.86 14.88
N PRO A 116 3.92 2.28 15.96
CA PRO A 116 3.39 3.26 16.90
C PRO A 116 2.98 4.57 16.23
N GLU A 117 3.66 4.95 15.14
CA GLU A 117 3.39 6.16 14.37
C GLU A 117 2.03 6.15 13.67
N SER A 118 1.37 4.98 13.57
CA SER A 118 0.01 4.88 13.05
C SER A 118 -1.06 4.94 14.13
N GLU A 119 -0.71 5.25 15.38
CA GLU A 119 -1.69 5.45 16.44
C GLU A 119 -2.66 6.57 16.04
N GLU A 120 -3.96 6.25 16.08
CA GLU A 120 -5.06 7.13 15.61
C GLU A 120 -5.00 7.50 14.12
N CYS A 121 -4.14 6.83 13.34
CA CYS A 121 -4.04 7.06 11.91
C CYS A 121 -4.81 5.99 11.13
N GLU A 122 -5.18 6.32 9.90
CA GLU A 122 -5.76 5.38 8.93
C GLU A 122 -4.80 5.23 7.75
N VAL A 123 -4.55 3.99 7.32
CA VAL A 123 -3.80 3.70 6.10
C VAL A 123 -4.72 3.93 4.90
N ARG A 124 -4.41 4.93 4.08
CA ARG A 124 -5.25 5.33 2.93
C ARG A 124 -4.76 4.79 1.61
N PHE A 125 -3.45 4.57 1.46
CA PHE A 125 -2.85 4.00 0.26
C PHE A 125 -1.47 3.41 0.57
N SER A 126 -1.00 2.50 -0.26
CA SER A 126 0.36 1.95 -0.18
C SER A 126 0.96 1.75 -1.57
N ASN A 127 2.24 2.02 -1.76
CA ASN A 127 2.94 1.67 -2.99
C ASN A 127 4.45 1.66 -2.77
N LYS A 128 5.14 0.66 -3.33
CA LYS A 128 6.61 0.50 -3.24
C LYS A 128 7.18 0.67 -1.81
N GLY A 129 6.49 0.09 -0.82
CA GLY A 129 6.91 0.12 0.59
C GLY A 129 6.53 1.39 1.38
N TRP A 130 6.00 2.41 0.70
CA TRP A 130 5.49 3.62 1.33
C TRP A 130 4.01 3.50 1.63
N LEU A 131 3.61 3.96 2.82
CA LEU A 131 2.23 4.14 3.24
C LEU A 131 1.87 5.63 3.15
N LEU A 132 0.63 5.91 2.75
CA LEU A 132 -0.01 7.20 2.94
C LEU A 132 -0.95 7.09 4.14
N LEU A 133 -0.67 7.86 5.18
CA LEU A 133 -1.43 7.86 6.44
C LEU A 133 -2.19 9.18 6.58
N THR A 134 -3.41 9.08 7.10
CA THR A 134 -4.20 10.23 7.55
C THR A 134 -4.38 10.18 9.05
N LYS A 135 -4.17 11.31 9.72
CA LYS A 135 -4.43 11.48 11.15
C LYS A 135 -5.40 12.64 11.36
N PRO A 136 -6.56 12.42 12.00
CA PRO A 136 -7.49 13.48 12.36
C PRO A 136 -6.82 14.63 13.12
N PRO A 137 -7.27 15.89 12.92
CA PRO A 137 -8.39 16.27 12.04
C PRO A 137 -8.00 16.46 10.56
N THR A 138 -6.72 16.71 10.25
CA THR A 138 -6.31 17.25 8.93
C THR A 138 -4.99 16.71 8.40
N SER A 139 -4.24 15.93 9.18
CA SER A 139 -2.85 15.64 8.89
C SER A 139 -2.70 14.49 7.90
N ILE A 140 -1.91 14.70 6.86
CA ILE A 140 -1.56 13.68 5.87
C ILE A 140 -0.04 13.56 5.81
N PHE A 141 0.47 12.33 5.80
CA PHE A 141 1.91 12.11 5.69
C PHE A 141 2.23 10.77 5.05
N PHE A 142 3.38 10.72 4.37
CA PHE A 142 3.99 9.47 3.96
C PHE A 142 4.77 8.85 5.11
N PHE A 143 4.75 7.52 5.17
CA PHE A 143 5.49 6.75 6.14
C PHE A 143 6.12 5.50 5.53
N GLU A 144 7.40 5.30 5.78
CA GLU A 144 8.12 4.07 5.46
C GLU A 144 8.49 3.38 6.78
N HIS A 145 8.00 2.16 6.97
CA HIS A 145 7.98 1.51 8.28
C HIS A 145 9.33 0.98 8.77
N PHE A 146 10.26 0.62 7.89
CA PHE A 146 11.54 0.06 8.33
C PHE A 146 12.53 1.13 8.78
N THR A 147 12.63 2.20 8.00
CA THR A 147 13.43 3.38 8.31
C THR A 147 12.72 4.30 9.31
N ARG A 148 11.39 4.13 9.47
CA ARG A 148 10.50 5.07 10.17
C ARG A 148 10.56 6.47 9.59
N THR A 149 10.87 6.58 8.30
CA THR A 149 10.92 7.87 7.62
C THR A 149 9.49 8.39 7.51
N ARG A 150 9.29 9.62 7.99
CA ARG A 150 8.01 10.33 7.94
C ARG A 150 8.18 11.60 7.11
N ILE A 151 7.34 11.79 6.11
CA ILE A 151 7.34 12.99 5.27
C ILE A 151 5.95 13.62 5.37
N GLN A 152 5.87 14.74 6.06
CA GLN A 152 4.64 15.53 6.19
C GLN A 152 4.31 16.22 4.87
N VAL A 153 3.04 16.20 4.48
CA VAL A 153 2.52 17.05 3.40
C VAL A 153 1.59 18.12 3.99
N PRO A 154 1.21 19.16 3.24
CA PRO A 154 0.25 20.15 3.72
C PRO A 154 -1.03 19.49 4.27
N ASP A 155 -1.57 20.10 5.32
CA ASP A 155 -2.80 19.64 5.94
C ASP A 155 -4.00 19.82 4.99
N LEU A 156 -4.98 18.93 5.10
CA LEU A 156 -6.22 18.98 4.33
C LEU A 156 -7.42 19.14 5.26
N LEU A 157 -8.05 20.31 5.29
CA LEU A 157 -9.17 20.63 6.18
C LEU A 157 -10.38 19.67 6.05
N GLN A 158 -10.60 19.11 4.86
CA GLN A 158 -11.73 18.20 4.57
C GLN A 158 -11.29 16.73 4.51
N MET A 159 -10.14 16.39 5.09
CA MET A 159 -9.48 15.07 4.98
C MET A 159 -10.40 13.92 5.38
N GLU A 160 -11.08 14.01 6.52
CA GLU A 160 -11.94 12.93 7.05
C GLU A 160 -13.07 12.55 6.10
N ALA A 161 -13.40 13.43 5.17
CA ALA A 161 -14.50 13.23 4.25
C ALA A 161 -14.05 12.67 2.89
N VAL A 162 -12.74 12.47 2.68
CA VAL A 162 -12.19 11.94 1.43
C VAL A 162 -12.35 10.41 1.42
N ASP A 163 -13.07 9.88 0.44
CA ASP A 163 -13.42 8.46 0.35
C ASP A 163 -12.21 7.60 -0.03
N GLY A 164 -11.33 8.09 -0.90
CA GLY A 164 -10.15 7.36 -1.35
C GLY A 164 -8.98 8.28 -1.68
N PHE A 165 -7.77 7.77 -1.49
CA PHE A 165 -6.53 8.42 -1.89
C PHE A 165 -5.71 7.50 -2.79
N CYS A 166 -4.89 8.07 -3.65
CA CYS A 166 -3.76 7.37 -4.26
C CYS A 166 -2.61 8.34 -4.52
N PHE A 167 -1.40 7.83 -4.63
CA PHE A 167 -0.25 8.63 -5.07
C PHE A 167 0.44 8.00 -6.28
N SER A 168 0.94 8.85 -7.18
CA SER A 168 1.51 8.42 -8.46
C SER A 168 2.95 7.88 -8.38
N GLY A 169 3.72 8.33 -7.38
CA GLY A 169 5.11 7.95 -7.17
C GLY A 169 5.50 8.01 -5.70
N THR A 170 6.62 7.36 -5.34
CA THR A 170 7.10 7.42 -3.94
C THR A 170 7.48 8.85 -3.59
N PRO A 171 7.43 9.25 -2.30
CA PRO A 171 7.81 10.60 -1.89
C PRO A 171 9.29 10.93 -2.11
N THR A 172 10.09 9.92 -2.49
CA THR A 172 11.51 10.02 -2.84
C THR A 172 11.75 10.10 -4.35
N SER A 173 10.74 9.78 -5.17
CA SER A 173 10.80 9.95 -6.62
C SER A 173 10.53 11.41 -6.98
N PRO A 174 11.05 11.93 -8.09
CA PRO A 174 10.64 13.25 -8.57
C PRO A 174 9.18 13.22 -9.07
N ASN A 175 8.52 14.37 -9.01
CA ASN A 175 7.19 14.64 -9.59
C ASN A 175 6.07 13.72 -9.08
N TRP A 176 6.18 13.22 -7.84
CA TRP A 176 5.07 12.51 -7.23
C TRP A 176 3.88 13.44 -7.00
N LYS A 177 2.69 12.85 -7.03
CA LYS A 177 1.41 13.54 -6.85
C LYS A 177 0.55 12.73 -5.90
N ILE A 178 -0.25 13.39 -5.07
CA ILE A 178 -1.32 12.77 -4.30
C ILE A 178 -2.65 13.23 -4.86
N PHE A 179 -3.55 12.28 -5.03
CA PHE A 179 -4.94 12.52 -5.38
C PHE A 179 -5.85 12.04 -4.26
N GLY A 180 -6.87 12.84 -3.96
CA GLY A 180 -7.99 12.45 -3.10
C GLY A 180 -9.29 12.54 -3.88
N ILE A 181 -10.22 11.62 -3.63
CA ILE A 181 -11.55 11.65 -4.23
C ILE A 181 -12.63 11.53 -3.17
N ARG A 182 -13.69 12.34 -3.31
CA ARG A 182 -14.90 12.24 -2.52
C ARG A 182 -16.11 12.29 -3.43
N HIS A 183 -16.99 11.32 -3.25
CA HIS A 183 -18.32 11.33 -3.80
C HIS A 183 -19.27 12.03 -2.82
N LEU A 184 -19.92 13.10 -3.27
CA LEU A 184 -20.97 13.78 -2.51
C LEU A 184 -22.35 13.24 -2.92
N GLN A 185 -23.36 13.44 -2.08
CA GLN A 185 -24.72 13.08 -2.47
C GLN A 185 -25.17 13.90 -3.70
N GLN A 186 -25.75 13.21 -4.68
CA GLN A 186 -26.20 13.69 -5.98
C GLN A 186 -25.14 14.40 -6.85
N ARG A 187 -24.66 13.71 -7.88
CA ARG A 187 -24.09 14.31 -9.11
C ARG A 187 -22.82 15.16 -8.94
N VAL A 188 -22.15 15.07 -7.79
CA VAL A 188 -20.95 15.86 -7.48
C VAL A 188 -19.81 14.97 -6.99
N ILE A 189 -18.63 15.16 -7.59
CA ILE A 189 -17.37 14.55 -7.17
C ILE A 189 -16.40 15.67 -6.86
N ASN A 190 -15.79 15.62 -5.68
CA ASN A 190 -14.64 16.45 -5.37
C ASN A 190 -13.36 15.65 -5.64
N VAL A 191 -12.42 16.29 -6.30
CA VAL A 191 -11.06 15.78 -6.48
C VAL A 191 -10.11 16.76 -5.82
N TRP A 192 -9.22 16.22 -5.00
CA TRP A 192 -8.10 16.96 -4.42
C TRP A 192 -6.81 16.52 -5.09
N TYR A 193 -5.91 17.46 -5.28
CA TYR A 193 -4.60 17.27 -5.86
C TYR A 193 -3.54 17.99 -5.01
N LEU A 194 -2.39 17.33 -4.87
CA LEU A 194 -1.17 17.92 -4.31
C LEU A 194 0.03 17.38 -5.08
N GLY A 195 0.80 18.28 -5.70
CA GLY A 195 2.08 17.98 -6.30
C GLY A 195 3.24 18.05 -5.30
N GLN A 196 4.36 17.45 -5.67
CA GLN A 196 5.59 17.55 -4.90
C GLN A 196 6.04 19.02 -4.78
N GLY A 197 6.18 19.49 -3.54
CA GLY A 197 6.63 20.86 -3.25
C GLY A 197 5.51 21.89 -3.14
N ASP A 198 4.27 21.52 -3.48
CA ASP A 198 3.11 22.39 -3.32
C ASP A 198 2.86 22.68 -1.83
N SER A 199 2.48 23.93 -1.54
CA SER A 199 2.15 24.38 -0.20
C SER A 199 0.68 24.18 0.16
N ASN A 200 -0.19 23.97 -0.83
CA ASN A 200 -1.63 23.89 -0.66
C ASN A 200 -2.24 22.83 -1.58
N TRP A 201 -3.33 22.23 -1.11
CA TRP A 201 -4.14 21.33 -1.92
C TRP A 201 -5.01 22.12 -2.91
N ILE A 202 -5.04 21.67 -4.16
CA ILE A 202 -6.02 22.13 -5.13
C ILE A 202 -7.26 21.26 -5.01
N LYS A 203 -8.44 21.89 -4.96
CA LYS A 203 -9.73 21.20 -4.95
C LYS A 203 -10.52 21.57 -6.18
N ILE A 204 -11.01 20.56 -6.89
CA ILE A 204 -11.92 20.75 -8.01
C ILE A 204 -13.22 20.00 -7.72
N THR A 205 -14.33 20.67 -8.01
CA THR A 205 -15.68 20.16 -7.82
C THR A 205 -16.26 19.91 -9.20
N VAL A 206 -16.52 18.64 -9.50
CA VAL A 206 -17.08 18.23 -10.78
C VAL A 206 -18.56 17.94 -10.62
N HIS A 207 -19.37 18.58 -11.46
CA HIS A 207 -20.82 18.40 -11.51
C HIS A 207 -21.20 17.66 -12.79
N SER A 208 -21.98 16.59 -12.69
CA SER A 208 -22.59 15.96 -13.87
C SER A 208 -23.91 15.29 -13.55
N ALA A 209 -24.94 15.64 -14.32
CA ALA A 209 -26.27 15.03 -14.24
C ALA A 209 -26.25 13.50 -14.47
N THR A 210 -25.19 13.01 -15.11
CA THR A 210 -25.00 11.61 -15.48
C THR A 210 -24.13 10.83 -14.50
N PHE A 211 -23.65 11.44 -13.40
CA PHE A 211 -22.86 10.69 -12.43
C PHE A 211 -23.74 9.64 -11.72
N PRO A 212 -23.45 8.34 -11.94
CA PRO A 212 -24.06 7.27 -11.18
C PRO A 212 -23.51 7.29 -9.75
N HIS A 213 -24.07 6.44 -8.89
CA HIS A 213 -23.56 6.26 -7.53
C HIS A 213 -22.07 5.87 -7.50
N PRO A 214 -21.36 6.14 -6.39
CA PRO A 214 -19.97 5.76 -6.23
C PRO A 214 -19.84 4.24 -6.16
N SER A 215 -18.73 3.73 -6.70
CA SER A 215 -18.39 2.30 -6.54
C SER A 215 -17.69 2.00 -5.21
N PHE A 216 -17.16 3.05 -4.54
CA PHE A 216 -16.26 2.96 -3.40
C PHE A 216 -15.03 2.04 -3.61
N THR A 217 -14.59 1.91 -4.88
CA THR A 217 -13.33 1.23 -5.22
C THR A 217 -12.12 2.12 -4.93
N ASN A 218 -10.93 1.52 -4.86
CA ASN A 218 -9.68 2.25 -4.83
C ASN A 218 -9.50 3.11 -6.10
N PRO A 219 -9.09 4.39 -5.99
CA PRO A 219 -8.59 5.13 -7.14
C PRO A 219 -7.21 4.60 -7.56
N VAL A 220 -6.84 4.82 -8.82
CA VAL A 220 -5.49 4.52 -9.35
C VAL A 220 -4.98 5.69 -10.19
N SER A 221 -3.67 5.83 -10.30
CA SER A 221 -3.04 6.86 -11.13
C SER A 221 -1.97 6.26 -12.04
N ASP A 222 -1.83 6.86 -13.23
CA ASP A 222 -0.76 6.53 -14.18
C ASP A 222 0.48 7.44 -14.06
N GLY A 223 0.46 8.45 -13.17
CA GLY A 223 1.48 9.49 -13.15
C GLY A 223 0.91 10.90 -13.25
N ASN A 224 -0.03 11.07 -14.18
CA ASN A 224 -0.58 12.37 -14.58
C ASN A 224 -2.10 12.42 -14.44
N SER A 225 -2.75 11.27 -14.54
CA SER A 225 -4.19 11.14 -14.50
C SER A 225 -4.62 10.27 -13.34
N LEU A 226 -5.82 10.56 -12.82
CA LEU A 226 -6.52 9.79 -11.81
C LEU A 226 -7.67 9.04 -12.48
N TYR A 227 -7.70 7.72 -12.34
CA TYR A 227 -8.78 6.88 -12.80
C TYR A 227 -9.62 6.40 -11.63
N TYR A 228 -10.93 6.52 -11.79
CA TYR A 228 -11.89 6.04 -10.80
C TYR A 228 -13.00 5.24 -11.49
N LEU A 229 -13.17 4.00 -11.05
CA LEU A 229 -14.22 3.12 -11.55
C LEU A 229 -15.53 3.50 -10.89
N ARG A 230 -16.60 3.67 -11.67
CA ARG A 230 -17.94 4.02 -11.21
C ARG A 230 -18.77 2.76 -10.98
N GLU A 231 -19.86 2.88 -10.22
CA GLU A 231 -20.68 1.73 -9.82
C GLU A 231 -21.10 0.91 -11.05
N ASN A 232 -21.59 1.58 -12.10
CA ASN A 232 -22.03 0.99 -13.37
C ASN A 232 -20.91 0.45 -14.30
N GLY A 233 -19.67 0.37 -13.79
CA GLY A 233 -18.52 -0.17 -14.51
C GLY A 233 -17.89 0.77 -15.54
N SER A 234 -18.34 2.03 -15.62
CA SER A 234 -17.66 3.05 -16.42
C SER A 234 -16.46 3.64 -15.66
N VAL A 235 -15.50 4.24 -16.37
CA VAL A 235 -14.32 4.85 -15.76
C VAL A 235 -14.35 6.34 -16.04
N ILE A 236 -14.18 7.14 -14.98
CA ILE A 236 -13.88 8.56 -15.11
C ILE A 236 -12.37 8.75 -15.01
N CYS A 237 -11.82 9.54 -15.93
CA CYS A 237 -10.45 10.01 -15.90
C CYS A 237 -10.46 11.47 -15.48
N PHE A 238 -9.56 11.84 -14.58
CA PHE A 238 -9.26 13.23 -14.25
C PHE A 238 -7.81 13.50 -14.65
N GLU A 239 -7.61 14.50 -15.51
CA GLU A 239 -6.30 14.80 -16.09
C GLU A 239 -5.82 16.16 -15.62
N LEU A 240 -4.55 16.24 -15.22
CA LEU A 240 -3.92 17.51 -14.90
C LEU A 240 -3.48 18.21 -16.18
N PHE A 241 -3.78 19.50 -16.30
CA PHE A 241 -3.25 20.35 -17.35
C PHE A 241 -2.87 21.71 -16.77
N THR A 242 -1.92 22.37 -17.41
CA THR A 242 -1.49 23.72 -17.05
C THR A 242 -1.98 24.67 -18.13
N ASP A 243 -2.58 25.79 -17.73
CA ASP A 243 -3.00 26.82 -18.69
C ASP A 243 -1.83 27.71 -19.13
N ASP A 244 -2.11 28.66 -20.02
CA ASP A 244 -1.12 29.60 -20.55
C ASP A 244 -0.56 30.55 -19.46
N GLU A 245 -1.26 30.70 -18.34
CA GLU A 245 -0.87 31.53 -17.19
C GLU A 245 0.05 30.76 -16.21
N GLY A 246 0.19 29.45 -16.39
CA GLY A 246 1.01 28.57 -15.55
C GLY A 246 0.24 27.93 -14.40
N ASP A 247 -1.08 28.11 -14.33
CA ASP A 247 -1.93 27.55 -13.29
C ASP A 247 -2.32 26.10 -13.62
N THR A 248 -2.24 25.23 -12.60
CA THR A 248 -2.59 23.81 -12.76
C THR A 248 -4.08 23.59 -12.49
N HIS A 249 -4.75 22.98 -13.47
CA HIS A 249 -6.17 22.62 -13.46
C HIS A 249 -6.35 21.11 -13.59
N ILE A 250 -7.57 20.65 -13.29
CA ILE A 250 -7.98 19.26 -13.50
C ILE A 250 -9.16 19.23 -14.47
N GLY A 251 -8.94 18.61 -15.62
CA GLY A 251 -9.98 18.25 -16.59
C GLY A 251 -10.56 16.88 -16.27
N TRP A 252 -11.69 16.53 -16.88
CA TRP A 252 -12.26 15.19 -16.74
C TRP A 252 -13.00 14.74 -17.98
N HIS A 253 -13.01 13.43 -18.20
CA HIS A 253 -13.81 12.78 -19.23
C HIS A 253 -14.16 11.34 -18.84
N ILE A 254 -15.10 10.74 -19.58
CA ILE A 254 -15.46 9.34 -19.42
C ILE A 254 -14.55 8.51 -20.33
N GLU A 255 -13.57 7.82 -19.73
CA GLU A 255 -12.62 6.95 -20.42
C GLU A 255 -13.28 5.69 -20.98
N CYS A 256 -14.25 5.15 -20.24
CA CYS A 256 -14.98 3.94 -20.61
C CYS A 256 -16.45 4.09 -20.27
N SER A 257 -17.34 3.69 -21.18
CA SER A 257 -18.79 3.70 -20.94
C SER A 257 -19.24 2.59 -19.98
N ALA A 258 -20.52 2.64 -19.58
CA ALA A 258 -21.10 1.67 -18.65
C ALA A 258 -20.92 0.23 -19.16
N SER A 259 -20.62 -0.67 -18.23
CA SER A 259 -20.28 -2.05 -18.57
C SER A 259 -21.45 -2.99 -18.31
N ARG A 260 -21.66 -3.96 -19.20
CA ARG A 260 -22.59 -5.07 -18.99
C ARG A 260 -22.24 -5.92 -17.76
N TYR A 261 -20.99 -5.89 -17.31
CA TYR A 261 -20.53 -6.64 -16.14
C TYR A 261 -21.03 -6.05 -14.81
N PHE A 262 -21.48 -4.79 -14.81
CA PHE A 262 -21.92 -4.07 -13.59
C PHE A 262 -22.89 -4.86 -12.72
N ARG A 263 -23.95 -5.41 -13.32
CA ARG A 263 -25.04 -6.08 -12.56
C ARG A 263 -24.57 -7.31 -11.80
N LYS A 264 -23.38 -7.83 -12.14
CA LYS A 264 -22.81 -9.03 -11.54
C LYS A 264 -21.89 -8.70 -10.37
N SER A 265 -21.23 -7.54 -10.33
CA SER A 265 -20.15 -7.24 -9.39
C SER A 265 -20.61 -6.81 -7.99
N ARG A 266 -20.09 -7.46 -6.94
CA ARG A 266 -20.27 -7.08 -5.54
C ARG A 266 -19.05 -6.35 -4.98
N GLN A 267 -17.86 -6.94 -5.15
CA GLN A 267 -16.57 -6.31 -4.84
C GLN A 267 -15.91 -5.88 -6.14
N ARG A 268 -15.25 -4.72 -6.12
CA ARG A 268 -14.64 -4.09 -7.29
C ARG A 268 -13.27 -3.54 -6.89
N PHE A 269 -12.30 -3.77 -7.74
CA PHE A 269 -10.94 -3.32 -7.56
C PHE A 269 -10.39 -2.85 -8.89
N LEU A 270 -9.80 -1.66 -8.89
CA LEU A 270 -9.20 -1.07 -10.08
C LEU A 270 -7.68 -1.17 -9.94
N ILE A 271 -7.01 -1.52 -11.03
CA ILE A 271 -5.56 -1.71 -11.05
C ILE A 271 -5.01 -0.96 -12.26
N TRP A 272 -3.95 -0.19 -12.02
CA TRP A 272 -3.08 0.32 -13.07
C TRP A 272 -1.80 -0.53 -13.10
N TYR A 273 -1.55 -1.24 -14.18
CA TYR A 273 -0.41 -2.15 -14.30
C TYR A 273 0.08 -2.21 -15.74
N GLU A 274 1.39 -2.01 -15.95
CA GLU A 274 2.03 -2.04 -17.29
C GLU A 274 1.29 -1.20 -18.35
N GLU A 275 0.86 0.02 -17.98
CA GLU A 275 0.08 0.95 -18.84
C GLU A 275 -1.34 0.49 -19.17
N GLU A 276 -1.83 -0.54 -18.47
CA GLU A 276 -3.15 -1.11 -18.66
C GLU A 276 -4.03 -0.83 -17.45
N LEU A 277 -5.28 -0.47 -17.73
CA LEU A 277 -6.31 -0.37 -16.72
C LEU A 277 -7.05 -1.72 -16.64
N ILE A 278 -6.96 -2.36 -15.48
CA ILE A 278 -7.54 -3.67 -15.22
C ILE A 278 -8.60 -3.53 -14.13
N TRP A 279 -9.77 -4.10 -14.36
CA TRP A 279 -10.83 -4.20 -13.38
C TRP A 279 -11.01 -5.65 -12.96
N VAL A 280 -10.86 -5.88 -11.65
CA VAL A 280 -11.14 -7.16 -11.01
C VAL A 280 -12.42 -7.04 -10.18
N PHE A 281 -13.33 -7.99 -10.36
CA PHE A 281 -14.55 -8.03 -9.56
C PHE A 281 -14.95 -9.44 -9.19
N VAL A 282 -15.62 -9.53 -8.04
CA VAL A 282 -16.25 -10.77 -7.55
C VAL A 282 -17.74 -10.65 -7.78
N ASP A 283 -18.33 -11.62 -8.46
CA ASP A 283 -19.74 -11.63 -8.76
C ASP A 283 -20.63 -12.14 -7.60
N GLN A 284 -21.96 -12.08 -7.78
CA GLN A 284 -22.92 -12.59 -6.79
C GLN A 284 -22.76 -14.09 -6.51
N GLY A 285 -22.34 -14.86 -7.52
CA GLY A 285 -22.02 -16.29 -7.41
C GLY A 285 -20.63 -16.56 -6.85
N ARG A 286 -19.91 -15.53 -6.41
CA ARG A 286 -18.51 -15.56 -5.93
C ARG A 286 -17.49 -15.95 -7.01
N GLY A 287 -17.84 -15.85 -8.29
CA GLY A 287 -16.90 -15.97 -9.39
C GLY A 287 -16.03 -14.72 -9.47
N THR A 288 -14.71 -14.89 -9.59
CA THR A 288 -13.77 -13.79 -9.83
C THR A 288 -13.60 -13.59 -11.33
N HIS A 289 -13.74 -12.34 -11.77
CA HIS A 289 -13.60 -11.93 -13.16
C HIS A 289 -12.52 -10.87 -13.28
N VAL A 290 -11.76 -10.96 -14.36
CA VAL A 290 -10.68 -10.01 -14.68
C VAL A 290 -10.93 -9.51 -16.10
N VAL A 291 -11.05 -8.19 -16.23
CA VAL A 291 -11.25 -7.53 -17.53
C VAL A 291 -10.25 -6.39 -17.68
N LYS A 292 -9.77 -6.19 -18.89
CA LYS A 292 -8.88 -5.09 -19.25
C LYS A 292 -9.64 -4.06 -20.08
N LEU A 293 -9.35 -2.79 -19.87
CA LEU A 293 -9.88 -1.73 -20.73
C LEU A 293 -9.13 -1.71 -22.06
N ASP A 294 -9.85 -1.92 -23.15
CA ASP A 294 -9.36 -1.55 -24.48
C ASP A 294 -9.69 -0.07 -24.71
N LYS A 295 -8.69 0.79 -24.51
CA LYS A 295 -8.81 2.25 -24.67
C LYS A 295 -9.18 2.66 -26.10
N ARG A 296 -8.89 1.84 -27.13
CA ARG A 296 -9.17 2.18 -28.53
C ARG A 296 -10.67 2.19 -28.82
N VAL A 297 -11.41 1.29 -28.17
CA VAL A 297 -12.85 1.14 -28.34
C VAL A 297 -13.66 1.58 -27.12
N GLY A 298 -12.99 1.90 -25.99
CA GLY A 298 -13.63 2.33 -24.75
C GLY A 298 -14.47 1.23 -24.10
N GLN A 299 -14.02 -0.02 -24.15
CA GLN A 299 -14.76 -1.19 -23.64
C GLN A 299 -13.89 -2.17 -22.85
N TRP A 300 -14.53 -2.87 -21.92
CA TRP A 300 -13.92 -3.93 -21.13
C TRP A 300 -13.87 -5.27 -21.87
N VAL A 301 -12.68 -5.82 -22.03
CA VAL A 301 -12.43 -7.10 -22.68
C VAL A 301 -12.00 -8.15 -21.63
N PRO A 302 -12.57 -9.36 -21.63
CA PRO A 302 -12.14 -10.44 -20.73
C PRO A 302 -10.66 -10.75 -20.85
N LEU A 303 -9.98 -10.83 -19.71
CA LEU A 303 -8.58 -11.25 -19.63
C LEU A 303 -8.57 -12.73 -19.23
N ASN A 304 -8.46 -13.60 -20.23
CA ASN A 304 -8.77 -15.02 -20.04
C ASN A 304 -7.77 -15.77 -19.15
N ARG A 305 -6.56 -15.25 -18.89
CA ARG A 305 -5.56 -15.87 -17.99
C ARG A 305 -4.52 -14.86 -17.48
N LEU A 306 -4.47 -14.66 -16.16
CA LEU A 306 -3.32 -14.11 -15.42
C LEU A 306 -2.26 -15.22 -15.17
N GLU A 307 -1.99 -16.11 -16.13
CA GLU A 307 -1.17 -17.32 -15.86
C GLU A 307 0.24 -17.04 -15.38
N LYS A 308 0.72 -15.81 -15.62
CA LYS A 308 2.03 -15.33 -15.21
C LYS A 308 1.94 -14.12 -14.29
N GLU A 309 0.80 -13.83 -13.67
CA GLU A 309 0.62 -12.64 -12.84
C GLU A 309 -0.06 -12.99 -11.52
N ILE A 310 0.43 -12.38 -10.43
CA ILE A 310 -0.24 -12.43 -9.13
C ILE A 310 -0.84 -11.05 -8.89
N THR A 311 -2.13 -11.05 -8.55
CA THR A 311 -2.90 -9.83 -8.28
C THR A 311 -3.25 -9.77 -6.80
N TYR A 312 -3.07 -8.58 -6.23
CA TYR A 312 -3.35 -8.23 -4.85
C TYR A 312 -4.50 -7.23 -4.83
N LEU A 313 -5.54 -7.52 -4.03
CA LEU A 313 -6.79 -6.78 -4.03
C LEU A 313 -7.06 -6.21 -2.64
N SER A 314 -7.21 -4.90 -2.55
CA SER A 314 -7.67 -4.19 -1.35
C SER A 314 -8.44 -2.92 -1.76
N GLN A 315 -9.35 -2.47 -0.88
CA GLN A 315 -10.13 -1.26 -1.07
C GLN A 315 -9.30 0.02 -1.05
N THR A 316 -8.11 0.00 -0.45
CA THR A 316 -7.19 1.14 -0.42
C THR A 316 -6.16 1.06 -1.54
N THR A 317 -5.65 -0.12 -1.86
CA THR A 317 -4.65 -0.31 -2.92
C THR A 317 -4.77 -1.69 -3.53
N SER A 318 -4.87 -1.76 -4.85
CA SER A 318 -4.77 -3.00 -5.60
C SER A 318 -3.62 -2.92 -6.61
N GLY A 319 -2.98 -4.05 -6.90
CA GLY A 319 -1.80 -4.11 -7.77
C GLY A 319 -1.52 -5.51 -8.31
N SER A 320 -0.65 -5.60 -9.32
CA SER A 320 -0.21 -6.87 -9.92
C SER A 320 1.30 -6.96 -10.01
N THR A 321 1.83 -8.18 -10.06
CA THR A 321 3.25 -8.48 -10.33
C THR A 321 3.40 -9.72 -11.19
N ARG A 322 4.47 -9.82 -11.97
CA ARG A 322 4.78 -11.03 -12.75
C ARG A 322 5.20 -12.18 -11.83
N LYS A 323 4.60 -13.34 -12.00
CA LYS A 323 5.00 -14.62 -11.43
C LYS A 323 6.30 -15.07 -12.07
N GLY A 324 7.44 -14.89 -11.39
CA GLY A 324 8.69 -15.36 -11.98
C GLY A 324 8.74 -16.89 -12.04
N THR A 325 9.37 -17.39 -13.09
CA THR A 325 9.49 -18.80 -13.46
C THR A 325 10.36 -19.56 -12.47
N GLU A 326 9.79 -20.04 -11.36
CA GLU A 326 10.27 -21.24 -10.66
C GLU A 326 9.27 -21.69 -9.60
N HIS A 327 9.13 -23.01 -9.48
CA HIS A 327 8.11 -23.80 -8.79
C HIS A 327 6.69 -23.80 -9.41
N LYS A 328 6.49 -24.79 -10.30
CA LYS A 328 5.19 -25.44 -10.53
C LYS A 328 4.67 -26.02 -9.21
N LYS A 329 3.87 -25.25 -8.48
CA LYS A 329 2.70 -25.80 -7.79
C LYS A 329 1.50 -24.97 -8.22
N HIS A 330 0.49 -25.66 -8.71
CA HIS A 330 -0.81 -25.06 -9.03
C HIS A 330 -1.37 -24.43 -7.75
N SER A 331 -1.35 -23.11 -7.69
CA SER A 331 -2.35 -22.37 -6.94
C SER A 331 -2.73 -21.13 -7.76
N SER A 332 -3.99 -21.11 -8.16
CA SER A 332 -4.72 -19.90 -8.54
C SER A 332 -5.20 -19.28 -7.23
N ASN A 333 -4.33 -18.51 -6.57
CA ASN A 333 -4.68 -17.83 -5.32
C ASN A 333 -4.85 -16.35 -5.59
N VAL A 334 -6.11 -15.91 -5.64
CA VAL A 334 -6.47 -14.52 -5.41
C VAL A 334 -6.50 -14.34 -3.90
N HIS A 335 -5.60 -13.53 -3.35
CA HIS A 335 -5.63 -13.16 -1.94
C HIS A 335 -6.51 -11.92 -1.80
N VAL A 336 -7.68 -12.09 -1.19
CA VAL A 336 -8.57 -11.00 -0.78
C VAL A 336 -8.34 -10.80 0.71
N SER A 337 -7.89 -9.61 1.10
CA SER A 337 -7.76 -9.17 2.49
C SER A 337 -8.91 -8.26 2.89
#